data_AF-A0A1I4MA12-F1
#
_entry.id   AF-A0A1I4MA12-F1
#
_cell.length_a   1.000
_cell.length_b   1.000
_cell.length_c   1.000
_cell.angle_alpha   90.00
_cell.angle_beta   90.00
_cell.angle_gamma   90.00
#
_symmetry.space_group_name_H-M   'P 1'
#
loop_
_entity.id
_entity.type
_entity.pdbx_description
1 polymer ?
#
loop_
_entity_poly.entity_id
_entity_poly.type
_entity_poly.pdbx_seq_one_letter_code
_entity_poly.pdbx_strand_id
1 'polypeptide(L)'
;MKLIMPIQKNTSVTLGEHFEKFLAHQIETGRYGSVSEAIRAGLRLLEEREAKLEALRRALTEGEQSGSSDYSLQNVLDELESED
;
A
#
# COMPACT_ATOMS: atom_id res chain seq x y z
N MET A 1 -25.26 -0.71 -17.41
CA MET A 1 -24.02 -0.92 -16.63
C MET A 1 -23.10 -1.85 -17.41
N LYS A 2 -21.89 -1.40 -17.77
CA LYS A 2 -20.90 -2.24 -18.45
C LYS A 2 -20.20 -3.09 -17.40
N LEU A 3 -20.50 -4.39 -17.38
CA LEU A 3 -19.81 -5.36 -16.52
C LEU A 3 -18.35 -5.44 -17.01
N ILE A 4 -17.43 -4.81 -16.27
CA ILE A 4 -15.99 -4.98 -16.51
C ILE A 4 -15.64 -6.34 -15.92
N MET A 5 -15.66 -7.39 -16.74
CA MET A 5 -15.02 -8.65 -16.34
C MET A 5 -13.53 -8.39 -16.15
N PRO A 6 -12.91 -8.83 -15.03
CA PRO A 6 -11.48 -8.72 -14.87
C PRO A 6 -10.83 -9.54 -15.99
N ILE A 7 -10.10 -8.86 -16.87
CA ILE A 7 -9.37 -9.53 -17.94
C ILE A 7 -8.23 -10.30 -17.28
N GLN A 8 -8.41 -11.61 -17.09
CA GLN A 8 -7.31 -12.49 -16.73
C GLN A 8 -6.36 -12.57 -17.92
N LYS A 9 -5.26 -11.82 -17.86
CA LYS A 9 -4.17 -11.94 -18.83
C LYS A 9 -3.11 -12.88 -18.27
N ASN A 10 -2.78 -13.92 -19.02
CA ASN A 10 -1.61 -14.75 -18.75
C ASN A 10 -0.37 -13.99 -19.19
N THR A 11 0.43 -13.56 -18.22
CA THR A 11 1.67 -12.83 -18.46
C THR A 11 2.85 -13.75 -18.21
N SER A 12 3.70 -13.92 -19.24
CA SER A 12 4.99 -14.57 -19.07
C SER A 12 6.01 -13.54 -18.59
N VAL A 13 6.78 -13.89 -17.55
CA VAL A 13 7.82 -13.04 -16.96
C VAL A 13 9.09 -13.85 -16.80
N THR A 14 10.22 -13.26 -17.16
CA THR A 14 11.54 -13.84 -16.91
C THR A 14 12.06 -13.36 -15.56
N LEU A 15 12.47 -14.30 -14.71
CA LEU A 15 13.03 -14.01 -13.41
C LEU A 15 14.54 -14.27 -13.43
N GLY A 16 15.28 -13.52 -12.62
CA GLY A 16 16.69 -13.83 -12.37
C GLY A 16 16.82 -14.99 -11.37
N GLU A 17 17.96 -15.67 -11.40
CA GLU A 17 18.28 -16.85 -10.57
C GLU A 17 17.98 -16.63 -9.07
N HIS A 18 18.25 -15.44 -8.55
CA HIS A 18 17.93 -15.07 -7.16
C HIS A 18 16.44 -15.26 -6.83
N PHE A 19 15.55 -14.74 -7.68
CA PHE A 19 14.11 -14.80 -7.43
C PHE A 19 13.55 -16.20 -7.69
N GLU A 20 14.12 -16.95 -8.62
CA GLU A 20 13.78 -18.36 -8.83
C GLU A 20 14.05 -19.18 -7.56
N LYS A 21 15.25 -19.06 -6.97
CA LYS A 21 15.62 -19.74 -5.72
C LYS A 21 14.72 -19.32 -4.56
N PHE A 22 14.48 -18.02 -4.43
CA PHE A 22 13.58 -17.49 -3.40
C PHE A 22 12.16 -18.07 -3.53
N LEU A 23 11.56 -18.03 -4.73
CA LEU A 23 10.21 -18.52 -4.96
C LEU A 23 10.12 -20.04 -4.78
N ALA A 24 11.12 -20.80 -5.24
CA ALA A 24 11.21 -22.23 -5.02
C ALA A 24 11.19 -22.55 -3.52
N HIS A 25 12.01 -21.87 -2.72
CA HIS A 25 12.03 -22.04 -1.26
C HIS A 25 10.69 -21.68 -0.61
N GLN A 26 10.05 -20.59 -1.04
CA GLN A 26 8.74 -20.21 -0.52
C GLN A 26 7.63 -21.23 -0.83
N ILE A 27 7.73 -21.93 -1.96
CA ILE A 27 6.78 -22.98 -2.34
C ILE A 27 7.09 -24.28 -1.59
N GLU A 28 8.37 -24.66 -1.50
CA GLU A 28 8.81 -25.85 -0.78
C GLU A 28 8.43 -25.80 0.71
N THR A 29 8.55 -24.63 1.32
CA THR A 29 8.12 -24.38 2.71
C THR A 29 6.60 -24.32 2.89
N GLY A 30 5.83 -24.42 1.80
CA GLY A 30 4.36 -24.43 1.83
C GLY A 30 3.72 -23.05 2.05
N ARG A 31 4.49 -21.95 1.99
CA ARG A 31 3.91 -20.60 2.14
C ARG A 31 3.00 -20.22 0.97
N TYR A 32 3.29 -20.72 -0.23
CA TYR A 32 2.48 -20.51 -1.43
C TYR A 32 2.33 -21.81 -2.21
N GLY A 33 1.18 -22.03 -2.85
CA GLY A 33 0.90 -23.19 -3.69
C GLY A 33 1.43 -23.07 -5.12
N SER A 34 1.84 -21.87 -5.55
CA SER A 34 2.43 -21.66 -6.88
C SER A 34 3.27 -20.39 -6.98
N VAL A 35 4.11 -20.31 -8.02
CA VAL A 35 4.86 -19.10 -8.39
C VAL A 35 3.90 -17.92 -8.65
N SER A 36 2.82 -18.15 -9.42
CA SER A 36 1.87 -17.09 -9.73
C SER A 36 1.15 -16.57 -8.49
N GLU A 37 0.89 -17.40 -7.49
CA GLU A 37 0.33 -16.96 -6.21
C GLU A 37 1.31 -16.08 -5.44
N ALA A 38 2.58 -16.51 -5.33
CA ALA A 38 3.62 -15.74 -4.68
C ALA A 38 3.85 -14.37 -5.36
N ILE A 39 3.85 -14.33 -6.69
CA ILE A 39 3.95 -13.08 -7.46
C ILE A 39 2.77 -12.17 -7.17
N ARG A 40 1.53 -12.69 -7.16
CA ARG A 40 0.34 -11.89 -6.80
C ARG A 40 0.43 -11.35 -5.38
N ALA A 41 0.90 -12.15 -4.42
CA ALA A 41 1.11 -11.68 -3.06
C ALA A 41 2.13 -10.53 -3.00
N GLY A 42 3.24 -10.65 -3.74
CA GLY A 42 4.24 -9.59 -3.87
C GLY A 42 3.68 -8.31 -4.50
N LEU A 43 2.88 -8.43 -5.55
CA LEU A 43 2.24 -7.29 -6.21
C LEU A 43 1.23 -6.58 -5.31
N ARG A 44 0.43 -7.32 -4.51
CA ARG A 44 -0.48 -6.71 -3.53
C ARG A 44 0.28 -5.90 -2.48
N LEU A 45 1.39 -6.42 -1.98
CA LEU A 45 2.22 -5.70 -1.02
C LEU A 45 2.81 -4.42 -1.63
N LEU A 46 3.22 -4.47 -2.90
CA LEU A 46 3.71 -3.30 -3.62
C LEU A 46 2.60 -2.25 -3.79
N GLU A 47 1.41 -2.66 -4.23
CA GLU A 47 0.23 -1.80 -4.37
C GLU A 47 -0.13 -1.12 -3.04
N GLU A 48 -0.21 -1.87 -1.94
CA GLU A 48 -0.47 -1.32 -0.61
C GLU A 48 0.58 -0.28 -0.19
N ARG A 49 1.86 -0.53 -0.49
CA ARG A 49 2.94 0.39 -0.18
C ARG A 49 2.82 1.68 -0.99
N GLU A 50 2.54 1.57 -2.28
CA GLU A 50 2.38 2.74 -3.15
C GLU A 50 1.17 3.59 -2.72
N ALA A 51 0.04 2.95 -2.41
CA ALA A 51 -1.16 3.64 -1.92
C ALA A 51 -0.90 4.39 -0.61
N LYS A 52 -0.18 3.78 0.35
CA LYS A 52 0.21 4.45 1.60
C LYS A 52 1.15 5.62 1.36
N LEU A 53 2.11 5.48 0.44
CA LEU A 53 3.05 6.53 0.08
C LEU A 53 2.34 7.72 -0.56
N GLU A 54 1.39 7.46 -1.46
CA GLU A 54 0.57 8.49 -2.09
C GLU A 54 -0.32 9.21 -1.08
N ALA A 55 -0.99 8.46 -0.19
CA ALA A 55 -1.81 9.03 0.87
C ALA A 55 -0.98 9.94 1.80
N LEU A 56 0.24 9.51 2.16
CA LEU A 56 1.16 10.31 2.98
C LEU A 56 1.56 11.60 2.27
N ARG A 57 1.94 11.52 0.98
CA ARG A 57 2.29 12.72 0.20
C ARG A 57 1.13 13.70 0.14
N ARG A 58 -0.09 13.21 -0.08
CA ARG A 58 -1.29 14.06 -0.10
C ARG A 58 -1.51 14.73 1.25
N ALA A 59 -1.40 14.00 2.36
CA ALA A 59 -1.57 14.55 3.70
C ALA A 59 -0.50 15.61 4.03
N LEU A 60 0.75 15.42 3.59
CA LEU A 60 1.81 16.42 3.74
C LEU A 60 1.48 17.68 2.93
N THR A 61 1.11 17.54 1.65
CA THR A 61 0.73 18.68 0.82
C THR A 61 -0.48 19.43 1.37
N GLU A 62 -1.50 18.72 1.87
CA GLU A 62 -2.66 19.34 2.54
C GLU A 62 -2.24 20.13 3.79
N GLY A 63 -1.37 19.54 4.62
CA GLY A 63 -0.80 20.22 5.79
C GLY A 63 0.00 21.47 5.41
N GLU A 64 0.86 21.40 4.40
CA GLU A 64 1.65 22.54 3.90
C GLU A 64 0.76 23.65 3.35
N GLN A 65 -0.33 23.30 2.65
CA GLN A 65 -1.28 24.25 2.08
C GLN A 65 -2.24 24.84 3.11
N SER A 66 -2.41 24.21 4.28
CA SER A 66 -3.26 24.70 5.36
C SER A 66 -2.73 25.99 6.02
N GLY A 67 -1.47 26.36 5.73
CA GLY A 67 -0.83 27.56 6.26
C GLY A 67 -0.22 27.35 7.65
N SER A 68 0.26 28.43 8.25
CA SER A 68 0.76 28.42 9.63
C SER A 68 -0.37 28.79 10.57
N SER A 69 -0.45 28.10 11.69
CA SER A 69 -1.35 28.45 12.77
C SER A 69 -0.57 28.65 14.05
N ASP A 70 -1.04 29.59 14.85
CA ASP A 70 -0.48 29.94 16.15
C ASP A 70 -1.04 28.95 17.19
N TYR A 71 -0.55 27.71 17.14
CA TYR A 71 -1.05 26.61 17.95
C TYR A 71 -0.41 26.56 19.33
N SER A 72 -1.24 26.44 20.36
CA SER A 72 -0.88 26.06 21.73
C SER A 72 -1.65 24.79 22.09
N LEU A 73 -0.99 23.81 22.70
CA LEU A 73 -1.65 22.59 23.18
C LEU A 73 -2.80 22.93 24.13
N GLN A 74 -2.64 23.97 24.94
CA GLN A 74 -3.66 24.42 25.88
C GLN A 74 -4.92 24.91 25.14
N ASN A 75 -4.75 25.68 24.07
CA ASN A 75 -5.88 26.22 23.30
C ASN A 75 -6.71 25.10 22.65
N VAL A 76 -6.04 24.01 22.20
CA VAL A 76 -6.72 22.85 21.61
C VAL A 76 -7.50 22.07 22.66
N LEU A 77 -6.94 21.89 23.86
CA LEU A 77 -7.63 21.22 24.97
C LEU A 77 -8.83 22.03 25.44
N ASP A 78 -8.65 23.35 25.59
CA ASP A 78 -9.72 24.26 26.01
C ASP A 78 -10.87 24.29 24.98
N GLU A 79 -10.57 24.20 23.68
CA GLU A 79 -11.59 24.08 22.61
C GLU A 79 -12.37 22.77 22.71
N LEU A 80 -11.67 21.63 22.83
CA LEU A 80 -12.29 20.31 22.94
C LEU A 80 -13.13 20.13 24.22
N GLU A 81 -12.74 20.76 25.33
CA GLU A 81 -13.50 20.76 26.59
C GLU A 81 -14.70 21.72 26.57
N SER A 82 -14.70 22.70 25.66
CA SER A 82 -15.82 23.63 25.46
C SER A 82 -16.87 23.12 24.47
N GLU A 83 -16.58 22.05 23.72
CA GLU A 83 -17.55 21.30 22.92
C GLU A 83 -18.32 20.30 23.80
N ASP A 84 -19.12 20.81 24.75
CA ASP A 84 -20.25 20.14 25.44
C ASP A 84 -21.25 21.19 25.98
#